data_AF-I4FMR2-F1
#
_entry.id   AF-I4FMR2-F1
#
_cell.length_a   1.000
_cell.length_b   1.000
_cell.length_c   1.000
_cell.angle_alpha   90.00
_cell.angle_beta   90.00
_cell.angle_gamma   90.00
#
_symmetry.space_group_name_H-M   'P 1'
#
loop_
_entity.id
_entity.type
_entity.pdbx_description
1 polymer ?
#
loop_
_entity_poly.entity_id
_entity_poly.type
_entity_poly.pdbx_seq_one_letter_code
_entity_poly.pdbx_strand_id
1 'polypeptide(L)' 'MKEYTNFSEEFNKLCGERQAIIKARASQIYLEELTLKYLQEKLGLSLSELAEHLEVQQSIVPRLKQE' A
#
# COMPACT_ATOMS: atom_id res chain seq x y z
N MET A 1 2.24 -21.49 23.73
CA MET A 1 2.79 -20.89 22.50
C MET A 1 1.65 -20.15 21.79
N LYS A 2 1.85 -18.93 21.28
CA LYS A 2 0.87 -18.31 20.38
C LYS A 2 1.05 -18.95 19.00
N GLU A 3 0.01 -19.57 18.46
CA GLU A 3 -0.01 -20.05 17.09
C GLU A 3 -0.09 -18.82 16.18
N TYR A 4 0.97 -18.58 15.41
CA TYR A 4 0.97 -17.56 14.39
C TYR A 4 0.48 -18.20 13.10
N THR A 5 -0.74 -17.89 12.69
CA THR A 5 -1.23 -18.22 11.35
C THR A 5 -0.71 -17.21 10.35
N ASN A 6 -0.35 -17.66 9.15
CA ASN A 6 0.10 -16.77 8.10
C ASN A 6 -1.09 -16.09 7.42
N PHE A 7 -0.86 -14.93 6.79
CA PHE A 7 -1.92 -14.14 6.15
C PHE A 7 -2.70 -14.94 5.10
N SER A 8 -2.02 -15.82 4.35
CA SER A 8 -2.66 -16.65 3.32
C SER A 8 -3.69 -17.59 3.92
N GLU A 9 -3.35 -18.26 5.03
CA GLU A 9 -4.26 -19.15 5.75
C GLU A 9 -5.48 -18.43 6.30
N GLU A 10 -5.31 -17.25 6.92
CA GLU A 10 -6.44 -16.46 7.42
C GLU A 10 -7.28 -15.86 6.29
N PHE A 11 -6.64 -15.43 5.20
CA PHE A 11 -7.31 -14.90 4.04
C PHE A 11 -8.20 -15.94 3.36
N ASN A 12 -7.71 -17.17 3.22
CA ASN A 12 -8.45 -18.26 2.58
C ASN A 12 -9.65 -18.73 3.41
N LYS A 13 -9.70 -18.43 4.73
CA LYS A 13 -10.87 -18.68 5.58
C LYS A 13 -12.02 -17.68 5.34
N LEU A 14 -11.76 -16.55 4.67
CA LEU A 14 -12.79 -15.54 4.41
C LEU A 14 -13.76 -15.99 3.32
N CYS A 15 -15.00 -15.49 3.36
CA CYS A 15 -15.96 -15.69 2.28
C CYS A 15 -15.51 -14.99 0.98
N GLY A 16 -15.99 -15.49 -0.16
CA GLY A 16 -15.57 -15.01 -1.49
C GLY A 16 -15.76 -13.51 -1.70
N GLU A 17 -16.83 -12.92 -1.16
CA GLU A 17 -17.08 -11.47 -1.22
C GLU A 17 -15.99 -10.67 -0.50
N ARG A 18 -15.63 -11.06 0.73
CA ARG A 18 -14.55 -10.42 1.48
C ARG A 18 -13.20 -10.59 0.79
N GLN A 19 -12.93 -11.76 0.23
CA GLN A 19 -11.71 -11.99 -0.55
C GLN A 19 -11.64 -11.07 -1.78
N ALA A 20 -12.75 -10.89 -2.49
CA ALA A 20 -12.82 -10.03 -3.66
C ALA A 20 -12.56 -8.55 -3.30
N ILE A 21 -13.18 -8.06 -2.22
CA ILE A 21 -12.97 -6.69 -1.72
C ILE A 21 -11.49 -6.46 -1.37
N ILE A 22 -10.88 -7.39 -0.64
CA ILE A 22 -9.47 -7.28 -0.24
C ILE A 22 -8.55 -7.32 -1.47
N LYS A 23 -8.79 -8.23 -2.42
CA LYS A 23 -8.01 -8.31 -3.68
C LYS A 23 -8.13 -7.03 -4.51
N ALA A 24 -9.33 -6.47 -4.62
CA ALA A 24 -9.56 -5.21 -5.31
C ALA A 24 -8.79 -4.06 -4.64
N ARG A 25 -8.84 -3.99 -3.30
CA ARG A 25 -8.10 -2.96 -2.55
C ARG A 25 -6.59 -3.14 -2.67
N ALA A 26 -6.08 -4.38 -2.61
CA ALA A 26 -4.66 -4.67 -2.81
C ALA A 26 -4.18 -4.26 -4.21
N SER A 27 -4.99 -4.52 -5.24
CA SER A 27 -4.69 -4.11 -6.62
C SER A 27 -4.66 -2.59 -6.77
N GLN A 28 -5.59 -1.89 -6.10
CA GLN A 28 -5.60 -0.43 -6.07
C GLN A 28 -4.34 0.14 -5.41
N ILE A 29 -3.96 -0.38 -4.25
CA ILE A 29 -2.74 0.04 -3.54
C ILE A 29 -1.51 -0.16 -4.43
N TYR A 30 -1.41 -1.31 -5.10
CA TYR A 30 -0.29 -1.59 -6.01
C TYR A 30 -0.20 -0.57 -7.17
N LEU A 31 -1.34 -0.18 -7.75
CA LEU A 31 -1.37 0.85 -8.80
C LEU A 31 -0.99 2.23 -8.26
N GLU A 32 -1.42 2.57 -7.05
CA GLU A 32 -1.04 3.82 -6.37
C GLU A 32 0.48 3.85 -6.12
N GLU A 33 1.07 2.77 -5.62
CA GLU A 33 2.53 2.63 -5.44
C GLU A 33 3.30 2.76 -6.75
N LEU A 34 2.84 2.10 -7.81
CA LEU A 34 3.46 2.16 -9.14
C LEU A 34 3.39 3.58 -9.73
N THR A 35 2.27 4.26 -9.52
CA THR A 35 2.09 5.66 -9.94
C THR A 35 3.04 6.59 -9.20
N LEU A 36 3.16 6.44 -7.88
CA LEU A 36 4.09 7.23 -7.08
C LEU A 36 5.53 7.04 -7.54
N LYS A 37 5.95 5.80 -7.78
CA LYS A 37 7.30 5.50 -8.29
C LYS A 37 7.55 6.15 -9.65
N TYR A 38 6.57 6.06 -10.57
CA TYR A 38 6.68 6.68 -11.88
C TYR A 38 6.82 8.20 -11.79
N LEU A 39 6.02 8.86 -10.93
CA LEU A 39 6.13 10.30 -10.70
C LEU A 39 7.47 10.69 -10.10
N GLN A 40 8.00 9.88 -9.18
CA GLN A 40 9.33 10.05 -8.60
C GLN A 40 10.41 10.07 -9.69
N GLU A 41 10.39 9.09 -10.57
CA GLU A 41 11.36 8.97 -11.68
C GLU A 41 11.22 10.10 -12.70
N LYS A 42 9.99 10.54 -13.01
CA LYS A 42 9.74 11.57 -14.02
C LYS A 42 10.01 12.99 -13.55
N LEU A 43 9.70 13.27 -12.29
CA LEU A 43 9.85 14.61 -11.74
C LEU A 43 11.20 14.80 -11.02
N GLY A 44 11.93 13.71 -10.75
CA GLY A 44 13.18 13.76 -10.01
C GLY A 44 13.02 14.18 -8.55
N LEU A 45 11.79 14.09 -8.03
CA LEU A 45 11.43 14.47 -6.67
C LEU A 45 11.59 13.30 -5.71
N SER A 46 11.87 13.58 -4.46
CA SER A 46 11.77 12.61 -3.37
C SER A 46 10.30 12.29 -3.04
N LEU A 47 10.07 11.19 -2.31
CA LEU A 47 8.72 10.83 -1.86
C LEU A 47 8.10 11.90 -0.94
N SER A 48 8.91 12.57 -0.11
CA SER A 48 8.46 13.64 0.77
C SER A 48 7.96 14.84 -0.04
N GLU A 49 8.73 15.28 -1.05
CA GLU A 49 8.35 16.38 -1.93
C GLU A 49 7.09 16.03 -2.75
N LEU A 50 7.01 14.80 -3.28
CA LEU A 50 5.79 14.34 -3.95
C LEU A 50 4.57 14.36 -3.03
N ALA A 51 4.72 13.96 -1.76
CA ALA A 51 3.63 13.93 -0.80
C ALA A 51 3.13 15.34 -0.45
N GLU A 52 4.02 16.33 -0.37
CA GLU A 52 3.66 17.74 -0.20
C GLU A 52 2.85 18.28 -1.38
N HIS A 53 3.18 17.85 -2.61
CA HIS A 53 2.50 18.32 -3.83
C HIS A 53 1.19 17.61 -4.15
N LEU A 54 1.09 16.31 -3.84
CA LEU A 54 -0.05 15.49 -4.19
C LEU A 54 -1.17 15.52 -3.13
N GLU A 55 -1.03 16.32 -2.06
CA GLU A 55 -1.91 16.34 -0.89
C GLU A 55 -2.25 14.93 -0.38
N VAL A 56 -1.33 13.97 -0.58
CA VAL A 56 -1.55 12.58 -0.19
C VAL A 56 -1.63 12.59 1.33
N GLN A 57 -2.81 12.27 1.87
CA GLN A 57 -2.94 12.08 3.31
C GLN A 57 -1.81 11.16 3.78
N GLN A 58 -1.04 11.60 4.77
CA GLN A 58 0.15 10.93 5.32
C GLN A 58 -0.07 9.45 5.71
N SER A 59 -1.29 8.92 5.62
CA SER A 59 -1.60 7.51 5.83
C SER A 59 -1.10 6.57 4.73
N ILE A 60 -0.83 7.06 3.50
CA ILE A 60 -0.42 6.23 2.36
C ILE A 60 1.11 6.17 2.21
N VAL A 61 1.84 7.19 2.66
CA VAL A 61 3.29 7.11 2.78
C VAL A 61 3.56 6.21 3.99
N PRO A 62 4.12 5.00 3.84
CA PRO A 62 4.52 4.23 5.01
C PRO A 62 5.41 5.12 5.85
N ARG A 63 5.31 5.04 7.19
CA ARG A 63 6.32 5.59 8.10
C ARG A 63 7.66 4.93 7.78
N LEU A 64 8.31 5.37 6.71
CA LEU A 64 9.72 5.17 6.46
C LEU A 64 10.37 5.92 7.59
N LYS A 65 10.76 5.14 8.59
CA LYS A 65 11.41 5.60 9.81
C LYS A 65 12.46 6.65 9.41
N GLN A 66 12.30 7.82 10.01
CA GLN A 66 13.39 8.78 10.12
C GLN A 66 14.61 8.01 10.65
N GLU A 67 15.72 8.12 9.92
CA GLU A 67 17.04 7.67 10.35
C GLU A 67 17.40 8.24 11.72
#